data_AF-A0A7R8Z8S5-F1
#
_entry.id   AF-A0A7R8Z8S5-F1
#
_cell.length_a   1.000
_cell.length_b   1.000
_cell.length_c   1.000
_cell.angle_alpha   90.00
_cell.angle_beta   90.00
_cell.angle_gamma   90.00
#
_symmetry.space_group_name_H-M   'P 1'
#
loop_
_entity.id
_entity.type
_entity.pdbx_description
1 polymer ?
#
loop_
_entity_poly.entity_id
_entity_poly.type
_entity_poly.pdbx_seq_one_letter_code
_entity_poly.pdbx_strand_id
1 'polypeptide(L)'
;MQSSRGVGNHVYKSYEPCGVGAVFDWQLSCGLTYGYMKVDLEAFGAFHEKEAENSNEEGLTKVDAISAAVGVDEEVVYSKSTSLQTWLLGYELTDTIMLLTVDAIHFLASKKKIEFLRQIETNKDENDVPPVVLHVRDRNDDDKANFKALIDAIKGSKKGKTLGLFTKDNYPGQFMVAWRSALKKEEFENLDISAAIAYIMAPKEDSEILTTKKACLVSVDVFNKYLKDQIMEIIDSDKVGGFVQTVHTLY
;
A
#
# COMPACT_ATOMS: atom_id res chain seq x y z
N MET A 1 -12.90 50.05 44.92
CA MET A 1 -11.80 51.03 44.81
C MET A 1 -10.48 50.27 44.91
N GLN A 2 -9.66 50.34 43.85
CA GLN A 2 -8.22 49.99 43.73
C GLN A 2 -7.83 48.50 43.92
N SER A 3 -7.36 47.79 42.88
CA SER A 3 -6.02 47.82 42.21
C SER A 3 -4.92 47.32 43.16
N SER A 4 -4.11 46.29 42.85
CA SER A 4 -2.96 46.40 41.93
C SER A 4 -2.29 45.03 41.65
N ARG A 5 -1.60 44.94 40.50
CA ARG A 5 -0.78 43.81 39.97
C ARG A 5 0.60 43.73 40.63
N GLY A 6 1.29 42.58 40.55
CA GLY A 6 2.76 42.52 40.64
C GLY A 6 3.41 41.15 40.93
N VAL A 7 3.67 40.37 39.88
CA VAL A 7 4.93 39.66 39.50
C VAL A 7 5.81 38.95 40.56
N GLY A 8 5.98 37.63 40.36
CA GLY A 8 7.29 36.95 40.34
C GLY A 8 7.88 36.38 41.63
N ASN A 9 7.98 35.04 41.74
CA ASN A 9 9.25 34.39 42.09
C ASN A 9 9.26 32.89 41.78
N HIS A 10 10.31 32.50 41.06
CA HIS A 10 10.73 31.12 40.81
C HIS A 10 10.92 30.37 42.13
N VAL A 11 10.25 29.23 42.28
CA VAL A 11 10.66 28.20 43.22
C VAL A 11 11.10 26.99 42.40
N TYR A 12 12.41 26.83 42.29
CA TYR A 12 13.04 25.58 41.89
C TYR A 12 12.64 24.51 42.91
N LYS A 13 11.79 23.55 42.52
CA LYS A 13 11.65 22.30 43.26
C LYS A 13 12.59 21.26 42.67
N SER A 14 13.56 20.93 43.50
CA SER A 14 14.51 19.82 43.46
C SER A 14 13.92 18.52 42.93
N TYR A 15 14.65 17.89 42.01
CA TYR A 15 14.49 16.50 41.60
C TYR A 15 14.87 15.57 42.75
N GLU A 16 13.96 14.67 43.13
CA GLU A 16 14.31 13.34 43.61
C GLU A 16 13.45 12.29 42.89
N PRO A 17 14.00 11.10 42.59
CA PRO A 17 13.47 10.19 41.59
C PRO A 17 12.49 9.21 42.22
N CYS A 18 11.32 9.05 41.62
CA CYS A 18 10.45 7.92 41.91
C CYS A 18 9.69 7.47 40.66
N GLY A 19 9.89 6.20 40.32
CA GLY A 19 8.85 5.39 39.74
C GLY A 19 8.86 5.27 38.23
N VAL A 20 9.38 4.13 37.78
CA VAL A 20 8.93 3.36 36.61
C VAL A 20 7.49 3.74 36.19
N GLY A 21 7.33 4.48 35.09
CA GLY A 21 6.01 4.88 34.63
C GLY A 21 5.95 6.17 33.83
N ALA A 22 6.78 6.29 32.78
CA ALA A 22 6.59 7.31 31.75
C ALA A 22 6.68 6.61 30.39
N VAL A 23 5.57 5.98 30.00
CA VAL A 23 5.28 5.79 28.58
C VAL A 23 5.16 7.21 28.04
N PHE A 24 6.21 7.66 27.36
CA PHE A 24 6.21 8.92 26.64
C PHE A 24 4.98 8.92 25.72
N ASP A 25 4.03 9.78 26.06
CA ASP A 25 2.83 10.05 25.29
C ASP A 25 3.20 10.80 24.00
N TRP A 26 3.80 10.06 23.07
CA TRP A 26 3.97 10.45 21.66
C TRP A 26 2.68 10.23 20.86
N GLN A 27 1.60 9.80 21.53
CA GLN A 27 0.37 9.28 20.94
C GLN A 27 -0.63 10.40 20.58
N LEU A 28 -0.38 11.64 20.99
CA LEU A 28 -1.27 12.79 20.73
C LEU A 28 -0.70 13.86 19.77
N SER A 29 0.59 13.83 19.43
CA SER A 29 1.16 14.83 18.51
C SER A 29 1.23 14.36 17.04
N CYS A 30 1.23 13.06 16.81
CA CYS A 30 0.98 12.50 15.48
C CYS A 30 -0.49 12.08 15.45
N GLY A 31 -1.35 12.86 14.81
CA GLY A 31 -2.75 12.51 14.53
C GLY A 31 -2.90 11.31 13.58
N LEU A 32 -2.22 10.21 13.89
CA LEU A 32 -2.46 8.88 13.37
C LEU A 32 -3.42 8.24 14.36
N THR A 33 -4.70 8.63 14.29
CA THR A 33 -5.77 7.72 14.67
C THR A 33 -5.43 6.38 14.03
N TYR A 34 -5.35 5.30 14.82
CA TYR A 34 -5.32 3.93 14.30
C TYR A 34 -6.47 3.84 13.30
N GLY A 35 -6.12 3.90 12.01
CA GLY A 35 -7.08 3.97 10.93
C GLY A 35 -7.85 2.67 10.97
N TYR A 36 -9.15 2.75 11.26
CA TYR A 36 -10.06 1.73 10.77
C TYR A 36 -9.82 1.64 9.26
N MET A 37 -9.72 0.41 8.74
CA MET A 37 -9.55 0.17 7.31
C MET A 37 -10.72 0.83 6.57
N LYS A 38 -10.48 2.01 6.00
CA LYS A 38 -11.32 2.57 4.96
C LYS A 38 -10.81 1.86 3.71
N VAL A 39 -11.40 0.70 3.38
CA VAL A 39 -11.41 0.37 1.95
C VAL A 39 -12.09 1.54 1.34
N ASP A 40 -11.36 2.26 0.49
CA ASP A 40 -11.96 3.37 -0.19
C ASP A 40 -12.89 2.79 -1.26
N LEU A 41 -14.08 2.38 -0.79
CA LEU A 41 -15.16 1.84 -1.62
C LEU A 41 -15.62 2.90 -2.61
N GLU A 42 -15.42 4.19 -2.32
CA GLU A 42 -15.61 5.27 -3.28
C GLU A 42 -14.53 5.23 -4.36
N ALA A 43 -13.26 5.02 -3.99
CA ALA A 43 -12.18 4.84 -4.96
C ALA A 43 -12.35 3.56 -5.82
N PHE A 44 -12.88 2.48 -5.23
CA PHE A 44 -13.23 1.26 -5.96
C PHE A 44 -14.47 1.46 -6.85
N GLY A 45 -15.50 2.11 -6.34
CA GLY A 45 -16.69 2.48 -7.12
C GLY A 45 -16.31 3.40 -8.28
N ALA A 46 -15.47 4.40 -8.04
CA ALA A 46 -14.89 5.26 -9.05
C ALA A 46 -13.99 4.50 -10.02
N PHE A 47 -13.34 3.41 -9.59
CA PHE A 47 -12.63 2.51 -10.49
C PHE A 47 -13.62 1.81 -11.45
N HIS A 48 -14.72 1.25 -10.93
CA HIS A 48 -15.78 0.62 -11.72
C HIS A 48 -16.49 1.62 -12.66
N GLU A 49 -16.80 2.82 -12.16
CA GLU A 49 -17.44 3.88 -12.93
C GLU A 49 -16.49 4.46 -13.99
N LYS A 50 -15.22 4.71 -13.66
CA LYS A 50 -14.22 5.12 -14.65
C LYS A 50 -13.92 4.02 -15.66
N GLU A 51 -14.07 2.74 -15.30
CA GLU A 51 -14.02 1.65 -16.27
C GLU A 51 -15.17 1.76 -17.27
N ALA A 52 -16.38 2.10 -16.81
CA ALA A 52 -17.55 2.30 -17.65
C ALA A 52 -17.46 3.59 -18.50
N GLU A 53 -16.93 4.68 -17.96
CA GLU A 53 -16.82 5.98 -18.63
C GLU A 53 -15.61 6.11 -19.57
N ASN A 54 -14.50 5.43 -19.30
CA ASN A 54 -13.30 5.48 -20.16
C ASN A 54 -13.42 4.56 -21.39
N SER A 55 -14.47 4.78 -22.18
CA SER A 55 -14.69 4.10 -23.48
C SER A 55 -13.63 4.44 -24.53
N ASN A 56 -12.72 5.37 -24.25
CA ASN A 56 -11.70 5.88 -25.18
C ASN A 56 -10.27 5.38 -24.94
N GLU A 57 -10.01 4.59 -23.88
CA GLU A 57 -8.72 3.91 -23.72
C GLU A 57 -8.86 2.40 -23.96
N GLU A 58 -8.18 1.91 -24.99
CA GLU A 58 -8.33 0.55 -25.54
C GLU A 58 -7.94 -0.61 -24.60
N GLY A 59 -7.53 -0.32 -23.36
CA GLY A 59 -6.96 -1.28 -22.41
C GLY A 59 -7.99 -1.94 -21.48
N LEU A 60 -8.57 -1.17 -20.56
CA LEU A 60 -9.41 -1.73 -19.48
C LEU A 60 -10.77 -2.27 -19.96
N THR A 61 -11.37 -1.65 -20.98
CA THR A 61 -12.66 -2.08 -21.54
C THR A 61 -12.63 -3.50 -22.13
N LYS A 62 -11.44 -3.98 -22.53
CA LYS A 62 -11.23 -5.33 -23.07
C LYS A 62 -10.97 -6.37 -21.98
N VAL A 63 -10.71 -5.95 -20.75
CA VAL A 63 -10.35 -6.83 -19.64
C VAL A 63 -11.61 -7.42 -19.00
N ASP A 64 -11.61 -8.73 -18.81
CA ASP A 64 -12.69 -9.45 -18.15
C ASP A 64 -12.47 -9.54 -16.64
N ALA A 65 -11.23 -9.66 -16.19
CA ALA A 65 -10.85 -9.64 -14.77
C ALA A 65 -9.43 -9.07 -14.58
N ILE A 66 -9.13 -8.54 -13.40
CA ILE A 66 -7.81 -8.02 -13.04
C ILE A 66 -7.21 -8.84 -11.91
N SER A 67 -6.01 -9.35 -12.08
CA SER A 67 -5.28 -10.10 -11.05
C SER A 67 -4.05 -9.31 -10.58
N ALA A 68 -4.06 -8.92 -9.30
CA ALA A 68 -2.92 -8.32 -8.59
C ALA A 68 -2.38 -9.31 -7.55
N ALA A 69 -1.16 -9.81 -7.74
CA ALA A 69 -0.55 -10.80 -6.86
C ALA A 69 0.74 -10.24 -6.25
N VAL A 70 0.80 -10.18 -4.91
CA VAL A 70 1.94 -9.63 -4.16
C VAL A 70 2.58 -10.75 -3.36
N GLY A 71 3.89 -10.95 -3.54
CA GLY A 71 4.68 -11.95 -2.82
C GLY A 71 5.47 -11.36 -1.65
N VAL A 72 6.48 -12.09 -1.18
CA VAL A 72 7.41 -11.62 -0.15
C VAL A 72 8.72 -11.25 -0.83
N ASP A 73 8.95 -9.97 -1.06
CA ASP A 73 10.23 -9.46 -1.58
C ASP A 73 10.41 -7.99 -1.19
N GLU A 74 11.48 -7.70 -0.45
CA GLU A 74 11.85 -6.34 -0.02
C GLU A 74 12.69 -5.61 -1.07
N GLU A 75 13.19 -6.29 -2.11
CA GLU A 75 13.94 -5.69 -3.21
C GLU A 75 13.03 -5.14 -4.32
N VAL A 76 11.74 -5.51 -4.33
CA VAL A 76 10.75 -4.94 -5.26
C VAL A 76 10.34 -3.56 -4.75
N VAL A 77 11.15 -2.55 -5.09
CA VAL A 77 10.96 -1.16 -4.61
C VAL A 77 9.69 -0.51 -5.19
N TYR A 78 9.26 -0.91 -6.40
CA TYR A 78 8.11 -0.31 -7.08
C TYR A 78 7.27 -1.36 -7.82
N SER A 79 6.23 -1.87 -7.15
CA SER A 79 5.21 -2.73 -7.77
C SER A 79 3.89 -2.00 -7.90
N LYS A 80 3.22 -2.21 -9.04
CA LYS A 80 1.86 -1.69 -9.26
C LYS A 80 0.82 -2.50 -8.48
N SER A 81 1.02 -3.79 -8.26
CA SER A 81 0.19 -4.62 -7.38
C SER A 81 0.24 -4.14 -5.93
N THR A 82 1.44 -3.89 -5.37
CA THR A 82 1.55 -3.29 -4.02
C THR A 82 0.93 -1.90 -3.98
N SER A 83 1.19 -1.06 -4.98
CA SER A 83 0.60 0.29 -5.05
C SER A 83 -0.92 0.24 -5.05
N LEU A 84 -1.51 -0.69 -5.80
CA LEU A 84 -2.96 -0.89 -5.87
C LEU A 84 -3.52 -1.38 -4.53
N GLN A 85 -2.85 -2.31 -3.85
CA GLN A 85 -3.25 -2.73 -2.50
C GLN A 85 -3.19 -1.57 -1.51
N THR A 86 -2.11 -0.80 -1.50
CA THR A 86 -1.97 0.36 -0.61
C THR A 86 -3.01 1.44 -0.90
N TRP A 87 -3.34 1.66 -2.17
CA TRP A 87 -4.37 2.63 -2.56
C TRP A 87 -5.77 2.19 -2.16
N LEU A 88 -6.13 0.91 -2.36
CA LEU A 88 -7.46 0.39 -2.03
C LEU A 88 -7.66 0.10 -0.54
N LEU A 89 -6.65 -0.45 0.14
CA LEU A 89 -6.75 -0.98 1.50
C LEU A 89 -6.03 -0.11 2.55
N GLY A 90 -5.13 0.77 2.11
CA GLY A 90 -4.22 1.50 3.01
C GLY A 90 -3.06 0.66 3.56
N TYR A 91 -2.93 -0.60 3.14
CA TYR A 91 -1.93 -1.54 3.65
C TYR A 91 -1.34 -2.39 2.53
N GLU A 92 -0.08 -2.76 2.71
CA GLU A 92 0.59 -3.77 1.90
C GLU A 92 0.37 -5.17 2.47
N LEU A 93 -0.18 -6.07 1.67
CA LEU A 93 -0.44 -7.45 2.04
C LEU A 93 0.41 -8.39 1.17
N THR A 94 1.56 -8.79 1.70
CA THR A 94 2.41 -9.82 1.08
C THR A 94 1.71 -11.18 0.95
N ASP A 95 2.20 -12.08 0.11
CA ASP A 95 1.68 -13.44 0.01
C ASP A 95 0.14 -13.51 -0.19
N THR A 96 -0.37 -12.56 -0.97
CA THR A 96 -1.81 -12.31 -1.18
C THR A 96 -2.11 -12.14 -2.66
N ILE A 97 -3.22 -12.74 -3.11
CA ILE A 97 -3.77 -12.53 -4.44
C ILE A 97 -5.07 -11.77 -4.29
N MET A 98 -5.20 -10.67 -5.02
CA MET A 98 -6.41 -9.87 -5.16
C MET A 98 -6.88 -10.00 -6.60
N LEU A 99 -8.13 -10.42 -6.78
CA LEU A 99 -8.76 -10.61 -8.08
C LEU A 99 -10.03 -9.76 -8.14
N LEU A 100 -10.07 -8.83 -9.08
CA LEU A 100 -11.21 -7.97 -9.34
C LEU A 100 -11.98 -8.55 -10.53
N THR A 101 -13.24 -8.92 -10.30
CA THR A 101 -14.20 -9.32 -11.33
C THR A 101 -15.40 -8.39 -11.30
N VAL A 102 -16.26 -8.44 -12.31
CA VAL A 102 -17.48 -7.61 -12.32
C VAL A 102 -18.45 -8.00 -11.21
N ASP A 103 -18.50 -9.29 -10.86
CA ASP A 103 -19.47 -9.81 -9.91
C ASP A 103 -18.96 -9.80 -8.46
N ALA A 104 -17.64 -9.85 -8.26
CA ALA A 104 -17.04 -9.93 -6.94
C ALA A 104 -15.56 -9.53 -6.90
N ILE A 105 -15.10 -9.10 -5.72
CA ILE A 105 -13.68 -8.91 -5.41
C ILE A 105 -13.22 -10.10 -4.59
N HIS A 106 -12.27 -10.88 -5.09
CA HIS A 106 -11.74 -12.03 -4.37
C HIS A 106 -10.38 -11.73 -3.75
N PHE A 107 -10.20 -12.11 -2.48
CA PHE A 107 -8.90 -12.10 -1.82
C PHE A 107 -8.51 -13.52 -1.42
N LEU A 108 -7.28 -13.94 -1.75
CA LEU A 108 -6.67 -15.17 -1.25
C LEU A 108 -5.44 -14.84 -0.42
N ALA A 109 -5.51 -15.10 0.88
CA ALA A 109 -4.44 -14.77 1.82
C ALA A 109 -4.39 -15.74 3.01
N SER A 110 -3.39 -15.57 3.88
CA SER A 110 -3.31 -16.34 5.14
C SER A 110 -4.51 -16.08 6.05
N LYS A 111 -4.85 -17.03 6.92
CA LYS A 111 -5.97 -16.92 7.87
C LYS A 111 -5.99 -15.62 8.67
N LYS A 112 -4.82 -15.14 9.15
CA LYS A 112 -4.72 -13.88 9.90
C LYS A 112 -5.09 -12.67 9.04
N LYS A 113 -4.67 -12.64 7.77
CA LYS A 113 -4.98 -11.56 6.82
C LYS A 113 -6.44 -11.59 6.40
N ILE A 114 -7.01 -12.78 6.20
CA ILE A 114 -8.44 -12.92 5.93
C ILE A 114 -9.29 -12.44 7.10
N GLU A 115 -8.92 -12.78 8.34
CA GLU A 115 -9.64 -12.28 9.52
C GLU A 115 -9.57 -10.75 9.62
N PHE A 116 -8.43 -10.15 9.23
CA PHE A 116 -8.30 -8.69 9.11
C PHE A 116 -9.23 -8.12 8.02
N LEU A 117 -9.33 -8.78 6.86
CA LEU A 117 -10.19 -8.38 5.74
C LEU A 117 -11.69 -8.65 5.98
N ARG A 118 -12.11 -9.41 6.99
CA ARG A 118 -13.56 -9.59 7.28
C ARG A 118 -14.28 -8.28 7.59
N GLN A 119 -13.54 -7.28 8.07
CA GLN A 119 -14.10 -5.96 8.37
C GLN A 119 -14.69 -5.28 7.13
N ILE A 120 -14.22 -5.60 5.93
CA ILE A 120 -14.72 -5.03 4.66
C ILE A 120 -15.82 -5.86 4.01
N GLU A 121 -15.93 -7.15 4.35
CA GLU A 121 -17.03 -8.03 3.90
C GLU A 121 -18.41 -7.54 4.41
N THR A 122 -18.42 -6.79 5.51
CA THR A 122 -19.66 -6.38 6.22
C THR A 122 -20.21 -5.02 5.77
N ASN A 123 -19.42 -4.22 5.04
CA ASN A 123 -19.84 -2.88 4.55
C ASN A 123 -20.64 -3.00 3.25
N LYS A 124 -21.86 -3.53 3.34
CA LYS A 124 -22.87 -3.53 2.25
C LYS A 124 -23.62 -2.19 2.17
N ASP A 125 -22.92 -1.07 2.26
CA ASP A 125 -23.56 0.23 2.08
C ASP A 125 -23.78 0.51 0.59
N GLU A 126 -24.78 1.34 0.30
CA GLU A 126 -25.51 1.67 -0.94
C GLU A 126 -24.69 2.00 -2.22
N ASN A 127 -23.39 1.80 -2.23
CA ASN A 127 -22.52 2.05 -3.36
C ASN A 127 -22.40 0.78 -4.23
N ASP A 128 -22.36 0.96 -5.54
CA ASP A 128 -22.38 -0.05 -6.61
C ASP A 128 -21.08 -0.92 -6.67
N VAL A 129 -20.60 -1.37 -5.51
CA VAL A 129 -19.35 -2.11 -5.33
C VAL A 129 -19.63 -3.62 -5.25
N PRO A 130 -18.99 -4.45 -6.10
CA PRO A 130 -19.10 -5.90 -6.04
C PRO A 130 -18.79 -6.47 -4.65
N PRO A 131 -19.50 -7.53 -4.22
CA PRO A 131 -19.25 -8.20 -2.96
C PRO A 131 -17.81 -8.72 -2.83
N VAL A 132 -17.26 -8.60 -1.62
CA VAL A 132 -15.94 -9.15 -1.28
C VAL A 132 -16.07 -10.62 -0.89
N VAL A 133 -15.25 -11.48 -1.52
CA VAL A 133 -15.18 -12.92 -1.26
C VAL A 133 -13.79 -13.27 -0.73
N LEU A 134 -13.73 -13.88 0.45
CA LEU A 134 -12.49 -14.13 1.16
C LEU A 134 -12.11 -15.62 1.15
N HIS A 135 -10.94 -15.93 0.59
CA HIS A 135 -10.39 -17.28 0.50
C HIS A 135 -9.20 -17.42 1.45
N VAL A 136 -9.25 -18.42 2.33
CA VAL A 136 -8.14 -18.73 3.24
C VAL A 136 -7.18 -19.69 2.55
N ARG A 137 -5.90 -19.34 2.54
CA ARG A 137 -4.85 -20.21 2.01
C ARG A 137 -4.82 -21.57 2.72
N ASP A 138 -4.76 -22.63 1.93
CA ASP A 138 -4.60 -24.00 2.39
C ASP A 138 -3.23 -24.53 1.95
N ARG A 139 -2.37 -24.77 2.93
CA ARG A 139 -1.02 -25.29 2.70
C ARG A 139 -1.01 -26.80 2.47
N ASN A 140 -2.10 -27.50 2.77
CA ASN A 140 -2.15 -28.97 2.63
C ASN A 140 -2.28 -29.40 1.16
N ASP A 141 -2.92 -28.58 0.32
CA ASP A 141 -3.13 -28.86 -1.11
C ASP A 141 -2.32 -27.93 -2.03
N ASP A 142 -1.40 -27.13 -1.48
CA ASP A 142 -0.68 -26.06 -2.17
C ASP A 142 -1.62 -25.04 -2.84
N ASP A 143 -2.71 -24.67 -2.17
CA ASP A 143 -3.71 -23.71 -2.63
C ASP A 143 -4.41 -24.11 -3.95
N LYS A 144 -4.37 -25.38 -4.37
CA LYS A 144 -4.91 -25.84 -5.67
C LYS A 144 -6.42 -25.61 -5.78
N ALA A 145 -7.18 -25.93 -4.75
CA ALA A 145 -8.63 -25.69 -4.74
C ALA A 145 -8.95 -24.19 -4.82
N ASN A 146 -8.19 -23.37 -4.09
CA ASN A 146 -8.33 -21.92 -4.11
C ASN A 146 -7.99 -21.32 -5.49
N PHE A 147 -6.88 -21.75 -6.11
CA PHE A 147 -6.53 -21.30 -7.46
C PHE A 147 -7.58 -21.67 -8.48
N LYS A 148 -8.16 -22.88 -8.39
CA LYS A 148 -9.26 -23.28 -9.26
C LYS A 148 -10.47 -22.37 -9.07
N ALA A 149 -10.87 -22.07 -7.83
CA ALA A 149 -11.99 -21.17 -7.55
C ALA A 149 -11.77 -19.76 -8.13
N LEU A 150 -10.55 -19.22 -8.03
CA LEU A 150 -10.20 -17.93 -8.63
C LEU A 150 -10.22 -17.98 -10.17
N ILE A 151 -9.73 -19.05 -10.78
CA ILE A 151 -9.78 -19.25 -12.23
C ILE A 151 -11.22 -19.37 -12.73
N ASP A 152 -12.06 -20.10 -11.99
CA ASP A 152 -13.49 -20.24 -12.31
C ASP A 152 -14.20 -18.87 -12.19
N ALA A 153 -13.83 -18.04 -11.22
CA ALA A 153 -14.31 -16.66 -11.11
C ALA A 153 -13.86 -15.78 -12.29
N ILE A 154 -12.60 -15.88 -12.74
CA ILE A 154 -12.13 -15.19 -13.96
C ILE A 154 -12.98 -15.60 -15.16
N LYS A 155 -13.22 -16.90 -15.35
CA LYS A 155 -14.02 -17.43 -16.48
C LYS A 155 -15.48 -17.01 -16.41
N GLY A 156 -16.01 -16.80 -15.21
CA GLY A 156 -17.38 -16.31 -14.99
C GLY A 156 -17.53 -14.81 -15.23
N SER A 157 -16.45 -14.02 -15.14
CA SER A 157 -16.48 -12.57 -15.30
C SER A 157 -16.55 -12.17 -16.78
N LYS A 158 -17.55 -11.37 -17.16
CA LYS A 158 -17.77 -10.89 -18.55
C LYS A 158 -17.67 -12.01 -19.59
N LYS A 159 -16.63 -12.00 -20.45
CA LYS A 159 -16.38 -13.06 -21.45
C LYS A 159 -15.41 -14.13 -20.96
N GLY A 160 -14.71 -13.89 -19.85
CA GLY A 160 -13.80 -14.83 -19.21
C GLY A 160 -12.58 -15.21 -20.04
N LYS A 161 -12.12 -14.33 -20.93
CA LYS A 161 -11.01 -14.58 -21.87
C LYS A 161 -9.79 -13.70 -21.61
N THR A 162 -9.99 -12.44 -21.25
CA THR A 162 -8.91 -11.46 -21.16
C THR A 162 -8.61 -11.10 -19.71
N LEU A 163 -7.38 -11.37 -19.27
CA LEU A 163 -6.91 -11.14 -17.91
C LEU A 163 -5.97 -9.93 -17.87
N GLY A 164 -6.33 -8.91 -17.08
CA GLY A 164 -5.50 -7.76 -16.80
C GLY A 164 -4.43 -8.08 -15.75
N LEU A 165 -3.17 -7.85 -16.09
CA LEU A 165 -2.01 -8.13 -15.25
C LEU A 165 -1.04 -6.95 -15.23
N PHE A 166 -0.19 -6.91 -14.21
CA PHE A 166 0.97 -6.02 -14.15
C PHE A 166 2.21 -6.78 -14.64
N THR A 167 2.59 -6.60 -15.90
CA THR A 167 3.62 -7.44 -16.56
C THR A 167 4.99 -7.36 -15.92
N LYS A 168 5.29 -6.26 -15.24
CA LYS A 168 6.58 -6.01 -14.56
C LYS A 168 6.62 -6.57 -13.13
N ASP A 169 5.47 -6.96 -12.58
CA ASP A 169 5.39 -7.48 -11.23
C ASP A 169 5.75 -8.97 -11.25
N ASN A 170 6.93 -9.29 -10.72
CA ASN A 170 7.45 -10.66 -10.71
C ASN A 170 8.01 -11.01 -9.33
N TYR A 171 7.10 -11.28 -8.40
CA TYR A 171 7.50 -11.70 -7.06
C TYR A 171 8.04 -13.14 -7.04
N PRO A 172 9.13 -13.40 -6.30
CA PRO A 172 9.61 -14.74 -6.02
C PRO A 172 8.68 -15.48 -5.05
N GLY A 173 9.02 -16.74 -4.77
CA GLY A 173 8.35 -17.57 -3.77
C GLY A 173 7.41 -18.61 -4.36
N GLN A 174 7.30 -19.74 -3.64
CA GLN A 174 6.54 -20.92 -4.09
C GLN A 174 5.08 -20.59 -4.39
N PHE A 175 4.45 -19.75 -3.57
CA PHE A 175 3.05 -19.35 -3.72
C PHE A 175 2.82 -18.57 -5.03
N MET A 176 3.65 -17.56 -5.30
CA MET A 176 3.57 -16.74 -6.52
C MET A 176 3.91 -17.54 -7.79
N VAL A 177 4.89 -18.45 -7.70
CA VAL A 177 5.24 -19.35 -8.81
C VAL A 177 4.10 -20.33 -9.10
N ALA A 178 3.47 -20.89 -8.07
CA ALA A 178 2.33 -21.79 -8.22
C ALA A 178 1.14 -21.09 -8.87
N TRP A 179 0.81 -19.87 -8.44
CA TRP A 179 -0.27 -19.08 -9.03
C TRP A 179 -0.02 -18.78 -10.52
N ARG A 180 1.16 -18.28 -10.87
CA ARG A 180 1.53 -18.03 -12.28
C ARG A 180 1.51 -19.30 -13.11
N SER A 181 1.89 -20.44 -12.53
CA SER A 181 1.83 -21.74 -13.21
C SER A 181 0.40 -22.25 -13.39
N ALA A 182 -0.52 -21.91 -12.48
CA ALA A 182 -1.94 -22.21 -12.63
C ALA A 182 -2.54 -21.37 -13.77
N LEU A 183 -2.29 -20.05 -13.78
CA LEU A 183 -2.75 -19.15 -14.85
C LEU A 183 -2.21 -19.54 -16.24
N LYS A 184 -0.94 -19.96 -16.34
CA LYS A 184 -0.34 -20.40 -17.62
C LYS A 184 -0.99 -21.65 -18.24
N LYS A 185 -1.69 -22.46 -17.44
CA LYS A 185 -2.42 -23.63 -17.96
C LYS A 185 -3.74 -23.23 -18.59
N GLU A 186 -4.21 -22.03 -18.29
CA GLU A 186 -5.41 -21.45 -18.86
C GLU A 186 -5.05 -20.64 -20.10
N GLU A 187 -5.87 -20.70 -21.14
CA GLU A 187 -5.67 -20.00 -22.41
C GLU A 187 -6.19 -18.54 -22.35
N PHE A 188 -5.89 -17.82 -21.26
CA PHE A 188 -6.27 -16.42 -21.14
C PHE A 188 -5.39 -15.51 -22.00
N GLU A 189 -6.00 -14.50 -22.61
CA GLU A 189 -5.30 -13.39 -23.22
C GLU A 189 -4.85 -12.42 -22.13
N ASN A 190 -3.55 -12.33 -21.88
CA ASN A 190 -3.00 -11.46 -20.86
C ASN A 190 -2.77 -10.05 -21.43
N LEU A 191 -3.36 -9.04 -20.79
CA LEU A 191 -3.19 -7.64 -21.15
C LEU A 191 -2.48 -6.87 -20.03
N ASP A 192 -1.50 -6.04 -20.40
CA ASP A 192 -0.86 -5.15 -19.44
C ASP A 192 -1.76 -3.94 -19.14
N ILE A 193 -2.19 -3.80 -17.89
CA ILE A 193 -3.05 -2.71 -17.43
C ILE A 193 -2.29 -1.64 -16.63
N SER A 194 -0.97 -1.76 -16.54
CA SER A 194 -0.14 -0.90 -15.68
C SER A 194 -0.34 0.59 -15.93
N ALA A 195 -0.45 0.99 -17.19
CA ALA A 195 -0.63 2.40 -17.58
C ALA A 195 -2.02 2.92 -17.19
N ALA A 196 -3.06 2.14 -17.47
CA ALA A 196 -4.44 2.53 -17.19
C ALA A 196 -4.69 2.66 -15.68
N ILE A 197 -4.19 1.70 -14.88
CA ILE A 197 -4.28 1.77 -13.41
C ILE A 197 -3.48 2.95 -12.87
N ALA A 198 -2.30 3.24 -13.43
CA ALA A 198 -1.53 4.41 -13.03
C ALA A 198 -2.27 5.73 -13.30
N TYR A 199 -3.02 5.81 -14.40
CA TYR A 199 -3.84 6.97 -14.73
C TYR A 199 -5.04 7.11 -13.80
N ILE A 200 -5.71 6.02 -13.47
CA ILE A 200 -6.84 6.01 -12.51
C ILE A 200 -6.39 6.51 -11.14
N MET A 201 -5.24 6.04 -10.67
CA MET A 201 -4.64 6.46 -9.40
C MET A 201 -3.94 7.83 -9.49
N ALA A 202 -3.90 8.50 -10.65
CA ALA A 202 -3.13 9.73 -10.82
C ALA A 202 -3.73 10.90 -10.02
N PRO A 203 -5.04 11.21 -10.11
CA PRO A 203 -5.68 12.19 -9.24
C PRO A 203 -5.52 11.79 -7.78
N LYS A 204 -5.15 12.74 -6.93
CA LYS A 204 -4.96 12.51 -5.49
C LYS A 204 -6.07 13.17 -4.72
N GLU A 205 -6.54 12.49 -3.69
CA GLU A 205 -7.45 13.04 -2.70
C GLU A 205 -6.75 14.01 -1.76
N ASP A 206 -7.51 14.87 -1.08
CA ASP A 206 -6.96 15.84 -0.12
C ASP A 206 -6.15 15.16 1.00
N SER A 207 -6.57 13.96 1.42
CA SER A 207 -5.89 13.11 2.40
C SER A 207 -4.50 12.65 1.91
N GLU A 208 -4.40 12.20 0.67
CA GLU A 208 -3.17 11.77 0.02
C GLU A 208 -2.24 12.96 -0.26
N ILE A 209 -2.81 14.10 -0.69
CA ILE A 209 -2.07 15.36 -0.89
C ILE A 209 -1.49 15.83 0.45
N LEU A 210 -2.26 15.77 1.53
CA LEU A 210 -1.80 16.14 2.87
C LEU A 210 -0.63 15.25 3.32
N THR A 211 -0.74 13.94 3.11
CA THR A 211 0.32 12.98 3.42
C THR A 211 1.58 13.27 2.62
N THR A 212 1.44 13.57 1.33
CA THR A 212 2.55 13.99 0.45
C THR A 212 3.22 15.27 0.96
N LYS A 213 2.44 16.30 1.33
CA LYS A 213 2.96 17.55 1.89
C LYS A 213 3.76 17.32 3.17
N LYS A 214 3.26 16.46 4.07
CA LYS A 214 3.98 16.08 5.29
C LYS A 214 5.30 15.38 4.97
N ALA A 215 5.31 14.44 4.03
CA ALA A 215 6.53 13.77 3.58
C ALA A 215 7.55 14.79 3.02
N CYS A 216 7.11 15.73 2.18
CA CYS A 216 7.97 16.79 1.65
C CYS A 216 8.58 17.66 2.77
N LEU A 217 7.79 18.03 3.78
CA LEU A 217 8.29 18.81 4.92
C LEU A 217 9.39 18.07 5.68
N VAL A 218 9.22 16.77 5.92
CA VAL A 218 10.24 15.93 6.55
C VAL A 218 11.50 15.87 5.69
N SER A 219 11.38 15.68 4.37
CA SER A 219 12.54 15.67 3.46
C SER A 219 13.30 17.01 3.47
N VAL A 220 12.56 18.13 3.46
CA VAL A 220 13.14 19.48 3.54
C VAL A 220 13.85 19.70 4.88
N ASP A 221 13.27 19.22 5.98
CA ASP A 221 13.88 19.30 7.30
C ASP A 221 15.17 18.47 7.41
N VAL A 222 15.16 17.23 6.90
CA VAL A 222 16.37 16.38 6.85
C VAL A 222 17.47 17.05 6.03
N PHE A 223 17.11 17.64 4.89
CA PHE A 223 18.08 18.36 4.06
C PHE A 223 18.67 19.56 4.80
N ASN A 224 17.82 20.44 5.33
CA ASN A 224 18.25 21.72 5.89
C ASN A 224 18.93 21.60 7.25
N LYS A 225 18.46 20.69 8.11
CA LYS A 225 18.90 20.59 9.52
C LYS A 225 19.99 19.55 9.74
N TYR A 226 20.23 18.67 8.77
CA TYR A 226 21.21 17.60 8.91
C TYR A 226 22.16 17.55 7.72
N LEU A 227 21.65 17.26 6.52
CA LEU A 227 22.52 17.00 5.37
C LEU A 227 23.36 18.23 4.99
N LYS A 228 22.77 19.42 5.03
CA LYS A 228 23.47 20.68 4.74
C LYS A 228 24.64 20.90 5.70
N ASP A 229 24.43 20.72 7.00
CA ASP A 229 25.47 20.92 8.02
C ASP A 229 26.58 19.88 7.88
N GLN A 230 26.23 18.62 7.59
CA GLN A 230 27.21 17.57 7.30
C GLN A 230 28.08 17.90 6.08
N ILE A 231 27.49 18.45 5.01
CA ILE A 231 28.26 18.89 3.84
C ILE A 231 29.20 20.05 4.20
N MET A 232 28.72 21.04 4.96
CA MET A 232 29.55 22.18 5.39
C MET A 232 30.72 21.72 6.25
N GLU A 233 30.49 20.80 7.19
CA GLU A 233 31.54 20.20 8.03
C GLU A 233 32.59 19.46 7.19
N ILE A 234 32.18 18.69 6.18
CA ILE A 234 33.11 17.96 5.29
C ILE A 234 33.99 18.93 4.50
N ILE A 235 33.40 20.03 4.00
CA ILE A 235 34.12 21.07 3.25
C ILE A 235 35.12 21.77 4.16
N ASP A 236 34.69 22.21 5.34
CA ASP A 236 35.55 22.91 6.30
C ASP A 236 36.67 22.01 6.86
N SER A 237 36.45 20.70 6.89
CA SER A 237 37.44 19.72 7.35
C SER A 237 38.52 19.40 6.32
N ASP A 238 38.45 19.92 5.09
CA ASP A 238 39.39 19.64 3.98
C ASP A 238 39.65 18.14 3.77
N LYS A 239 38.67 17.28 4.10
CA LYS A 239 38.74 15.82 3.89
C LYS A 239 38.54 15.45 2.42
N VAL A 240 39.19 16.18 1.52
CA VAL A 240 39.19 15.92 0.07
C VAL A 240 39.91 14.59 -0.24
N GLY A 241 40.73 14.06 0.67
CA GLY A 241 41.44 12.78 0.49
C GLY A 241 40.70 11.52 0.96
N GLY A 242 39.62 11.62 1.74
CA GLY A 242 38.99 10.45 2.37
C GLY A 242 37.98 9.72 1.48
N PHE A 243 37.24 10.46 0.66
CA PHE A 243 36.15 9.88 -0.14
C PHE A 243 36.67 9.06 -1.34
N VAL A 244 37.86 9.40 -1.86
CA VAL A 244 38.48 8.65 -2.98
C VAL A 244 39.02 7.29 -2.51
N GLN A 245 39.46 7.17 -1.25
CA GLN A 245 40.04 5.93 -0.74
C GLN A 245 38.98 4.87 -0.40
N THR A 246 37.81 5.26 0.13
CA THR A 246 36.78 4.29 0.55
C THR A 246 36.05 3.66 -0.62
N VAL A 247 35.86 4.38 -1.74
CA VAL A 247 35.20 3.83 -2.95
C VAL A 247 36.08 2.77 -3.63
N HIS A 248 37.40 2.87 -3.54
CA HIS A 248 38.32 1.89 -4.13
C HIS A 248 38.53 0.62 -3.27
N THR A 249 37.99 0.59 -2.04
CA THR A 249 38.14 -0.58 -1.13
C THR A 249 36.85 -1.42 -1.03
N LEU A 250 35.79 -1.03 -1.74
CA LEU A 250 34.49 -1.71 -1.77
C LEU A 250 34.16 -2.33 -3.15
N TYR A 251 35.15 -2.43 -4.04
CA TYR A 251 35.12 -3.25 -5.26
C TYR A 251 36.21 -4.31 -5.22
#